data_AF-A0A0R3TVV4-F1
#
_entry.id   AF-A0A0R3TVV4-F1
#
_cell.length_a   1.000
_cell.length_b   1.000
_cell.length_c   1.000
_cell.angle_alpha   90.00
_cell.angle_beta   90.00
_cell.angle_gamma   90.00
#
_symmetry.space_group_name_H-M   'P 1'
#
loop_
_entity.id
_entity.type
_entity.pdbx_description
1 polymer ?
#
loop_
_entity_poly.entity_id
_entity_poly.type
_entity_poly.pdbx_seq_one_letter_code
_entity_poly.pdbx_strand_id
1 'polypeptide(L)'
;MTFDTKLTWKSHIAKIAERIFNRLNVLKRLANSLWDCARSNLNATYKMFIQPIMLYCCEPLITATEVTLKPLEMTHNQALRLITGGIKSTPIDALLLVTGSTTIGPLIKEKALILYEKLLRIPMNKFFSTYENRPRHVKTQSGLIQKAIELKKALQIDDKPKSLSLPMNPLADIDIVDTLAKKGTTILQCMDRPMSFHTKKALIRREFQTSSCNEIKARTKEKQWTVALSDIPDWPRIEAVAEFRLRTGHDCLARHLHRLGLYTQPTCPLCNLQEEMDKTHLIRCPGLKTATESQGYWEARRQLMNCY
;
A
#
# COMPACT_ATOMS: atom_id res chain seq x y z
N MET A 1 -8.63 19.28 4.76
CA MET A 1 -9.84 18.43 4.72
C MET A 1 -10.98 19.25 4.15
N THR A 2 -11.83 18.68 3.29
CA THR A 2 -13.04 19.38 2.79
C THR A 2 -14.25 18.54 3.14
N PHE A 3 -15.14 19.09 3.97
CA PHE A 3 -16.38 18.41 4.34
C PHE A 3 -17.46 18.78 3.34
N ASP A 4 -18.25 17.80 2.90
CA ASP A 4 -19.51 18.04 2.19
C ASP A 4 -20.69 17.89 3.16
N THR A 5 -21.87 18.39 2.78
CA THR A 5 -23.06 18.45 3.64
C THR A 5 -23.54 17.08 4.13
N LYS A 6 -23.18 16.00 3.41
CA LYS A 6 -23.61 14.63 3.70
C LYS A 6 -22.43 13.72 4.08
N LEU A 7 -21.25 14.29 4.35
CA LEU A 7 -19.99 13.60 4.59
C LEU A 7 -19.75 12.42 3.63
N THR A 8 -20.03 12.62 2.34
CA THR A 8 -19.82 11.58 1.31
C THR A 8 -18.36 11.44 0.91
N TRP A 9 -17.55 12.47 1.18
CA TRP A 9 -16.11 12.57 0.88
C TRP A 9 -15.75 12.63 -0.60
N LYS A 10 -16.73 12.66 -1.51
CA LYS A 10 -16.50 12.58 -2.97
C LYS A 10 -15.59 13.68 -3.49
N SER A 11 -15.93 14.94 -3.20
CA SER A 11 -15.16 16.11 -3.66
C SER A 11 -13.77 16.15 -3.04
N HIS A 12 -13.64 15.76 -1.78
CA HIS A 12 -12.38 15.71 -1.08
C HIS A 12 -11.43 14.65 -1.65
N ILE A 13 -11.93 13.43 -1.86
CA ILE A 13 -11.16 12.32 -2.43
C ILE A 13 -10.75 12.64 -3.87
N ALA A 14 -11.63 13.24 -4.67
CA ALA A 14 -11.30 13.65 -6.04
C ALA A 14 -10.11 14.63 -6.06
N LYS A 15 -10.13 15.66 -5.20
CA LYS A 15 -9.02 16.63 -5.07
C LYS A 15 -7.71 15.98 -4.61
N ILE A 16 -7.78 15.02 -3.68
CA ILE A 16 -6.60 14.27 -3.25
C ILE A 16 -6.04 13.42 -4.40
N ALA A 17 -6.91 12.68 -5.10
CA ALA A 17 -6.53 11.83 -6.22
C ALA A 17 -5.86 12.64 -7.34
N GLU A 18 -6.41 13.81 -7.68
CA GLU A 18 -5.81 14.74 -8.65
C GLU A 18 -4.41 15.20 -8.22
N ARG A 19 -4.25 15.60 -6.95
CA ARG A 19 -2.95 16.01 -6.41
C ARG A 19 -1.92 14.88 -6.46
N ILE A 20 -2.34 13.65 -6.17
CA ILE A 20 -1.47 12.46 -6.27
C ILE A 20 -1.09 12.20 -7.72
N PHE A 21 -2.08 12.23 -8.62
CA PHE A 21 -1.86 12.01 -10.04
C PHE A 21 -0.79 12.96 -10.59
N ASN A 22 -0.85 14.24 -10.22
CA ASN A 22 0.17 15.22 -10.61
C ASN A 22 1.56 14.88 -10.07
N ARG A 23 1.67 14.33 -8.85
CA ARG A 23 2.96 13.90 -8.27
C ARG A 23 3.46 12.56 -8.82
N LEU A 24 2.60 11.72 -9.38
CA LEU A 24 3.04 10.49 -10.07
C LEU A 24 3.94 10.80 -11.27
N ASN A 25 3.87 12.01 -11.84
CA ASN A 25 4.79 12.42 -12.89
C ASN A 25 6.27 12.40 -12.46
N VAL A 26 6.57 12.70 -11.19
CA VAL A 26 7.92 12.58 -10.64
C VAL A 26 8.35 11.12 -10.63
N LEU A 27 7.49 10.24 -10.11
CA LEU A 27 7.75 8.81 -10.08
C LEU A 27 7.90 8.22 -11.49
N LYS A 28 7.11 8.70 -12.45
CA LYS A 28 7.18 8.33 -13.86
C LYS A 28 8.50 8.76 -14.51
N ARG A 29 9.00 9.95 -14.19
CA ARG A 29 10.31 10.43 -14.68
C ARG A 29 11.45 9.59 -14.12
N LEU A 30 11.43 9.27 -12.83
CA LEU A 30 12.42 8.39 -12.20
C LEU A 30 12.36 6.96 -12.75
N ALA A 31 11.16 6.43 -12.98
CA ALA A 31 10.98 5.08 -13.49
C ALA A 31 11.46 4.88 -14.94
N ASN A 32 11.64 5.97 -15.69
CA ASN A 32 12.07 5.99 -17.09
C ASN A 32 13.44 6.68 -17.26
N SER A 33 14.21 6.88 -16.19
CA SER A 33 15.53 7.52 -16.30
C SER A 33 16.55 6.60 -16.96
N LEU A 34 17.39 7.15 -17.82
CA LEU A 34 18.49 6.43 -18.50
C LEU A 34 19.54 5.87 -17.53
N TRP A 35 19.74 6.56 -16.40
CA TRP A 35 20.68 6.17 -15.33
C TRP A 35 20.19 4.99 -14.48
N ASP A 36 19.01 4.46 -14.82
CA ASP A 36 18.29 3.43 -14.10
C ASP A 36 17.94 3.80 -12.64
N CYS A 37 16.81 3.31 -12.14
CA CYS A 37 16.36 3.56 -10.77
C CYS A 37 15.91 2.26 -10.11
N ALA A 38 16.61 1.87 -9.05
CA ALA A 38 16.26 0.69 -8.27
C ALA A 38 14.79 0.73 -7.81
N ARG A 39 14.12 -0.42 -7.82
CA ARG A 39 12.71 -0.51 -7.43
C ARG A 39 12.49 -0.04 -5.99
N SER A 40 13.42 -0.34 -5.08
CA SER A 40 13.43 0.16 -3.71
C SER A 40 13.42 1.69 -3.62
N ASN A 41 14.19 2.39 -4.46
CA ASN A 41 14.24 3.86 -4.51
C ASN A 41 12.91 4.47 -4.99
N LEU A 42 12.28 3.87 -6.00
CA LEU A 42 10.94 4.27 -6.44
C LEU A 42 9.90 4.05 -5.32
N ASN A 43 9.98 2.92 -4.62
CA ASN A 43 9.10 2.61 -3.51
C ASN A 43 9.30 3.58 -2.33
N ALA A 44 10.55 3.91 -1.99
CA ALA A 44 10.90 4.89 -0.97
C ALA A 44 10.38 6.29 -1.34
N THR A 45 10.58 6.72 -2.59
CA THR A 45 10.07 7.99 -3.12
C THR A 45 8.56 8.06 -3.01
N TYR A 46 7.86 6.98 -3.38
CA TYR A 46 6.42 6.88 -3.23
C TYR A 46 5.98 7.01 -1.76
N LYS A 47 6.59 6.24 -0.85
CA LYS A 47 6.27 6.25 0.60
C LYS A 47 6.57 7.59 1.26
N MET A 48 7.60 8.31 0.83
CA MET A 48 8.03 9.58 1.41
C MET A 48 7.33 10.80 0.81
N PHE A 49 7.02 10.80 -0.47
CA PHE A 49 6.56 12.02 -1.18
C PHE A 49 5.10 11.97 -1.63
N ILE A 50 4.56 10.79 -1.91
CA ILE A 50 3.22 10.62 -2.49
C ILE A 50 2.25 10.08 -1.43
N GLN A 51 2.61 9.00 -0.75
CA GLN A 51 1.78 8.36 0.26
C GLN A 51 1.33 9.30 1.40
N PRO A 52 2.14 10.26 1.89
CA PRO A 52 1.70 11.16 2.94
C PRO A 52 0.51 12.05 2.54
N ILE A 53 0.30 12.33 1.24
CA ILE A 53 -0.86 13.10 0.78
C ILE A 53 -2.15 12.32 0.95
N MET A 54 -2.10 10.99 0.71
CA MET A 54 -3.23 10.09 0.90
C MET A 54 -3.57 9.93 2.37
N LEU A 55 -2.54 9.85 3.22
CA LEU A 55 -2.70 9.51 4.63
C LEU A 55 -2.93 10.74 5.53
N TYR A 56 -2.66 11.95 5.02
CA TYR A 56 -2.87 13.18 5.78
C TYR A 56 -4.35 13.38 6.12
N CYS A 57 -4.67 13.36 7.41
CA CYS A 57 -6.03 13.50 7.94
C CYS A 57 -7.04 12.50 7.34
N CYS A 58 -6.60 11.28 7.01
CA CYS A 58 -7.45 10.27 6.38
C CYS A 58 -8.42 9.57 7.35
N GLU A 59 -8.29 9.78 8.65
CA GLU A 59 -9.03 9.03 9.68
C GLU A 59 -10.55 9.10 9.51
N PRO A 60 -11.17 10.26 9.20
CA PRO A 60 -12.62 10.33 8.97
C PRO A 60 -13.10 9.50 7.77
N LEU A 61 -12.20 9.18 6.82
CA LEU A 61 -12.52 8.38 5.63
C LEU A 61 -12.83 6.92 5.95
N ILE A 62 -12.67 6.46 7.21
CA ILE A 62 -13.20 5.15 7.63
C ILE A 62 -14.72 5.05 7.45
N THR A 63 -15.41 6.19 7.35
CA THR A 63 -16.85 6.27 7.06
C THR A 63 -17.19 6.27 5.57
N ALA A 64 -16.19 6.40 4.70
CA ALA A 64 -16.38 6.39 3.25
C ALA A 64 -16.70 4.98 2.74
N THR A 65 -17.55 4.91 1.72
CA THR A 65 -17.81 3.64 1.02
C THR A 65 -16.64 3.25 0.13
N GLU A 66 -16.51 1.96 -0.19
CA GLU A 66 -15.48 1.47 -1.11
C GLU A 66 -15.57 2.13 -2.50
N VAL A 67 -16.79 2.38 -2.97
CA VAL A 67 -17.05 3.09 -4.23
C VAL A 67 -16.48 4.50 -4.19
N THR A 68 -16.66 5.21 -3.07
CA THR A 68 -16.10 6.55 -2.89
C THR A 68 -14.57 6.53 -2.81
N LEU A 69 -13.97 5.49 -2.19
CA LEU A 69 -12.52 5.36 -2.08
C LEU A 69 -11.84 4.90 -3.38
N LYS A 70 -12.59 4.39 -4.36
CA LYS A 70 -12.08 3.85 -5.62
C LYS A 70 -11.10 4.78 -6.36
N PRO A 71 -11.32 6.10 -6.50
CA PRO A 71 -10.36 6.97 -7.17
C PRO A 71 -8.99 7.00 -6.46
N LEU A 72 -8.98 6.96 -5.13
CA LEU A 72 -7.76 6.92 -4.34
C LEU A 72 -7.01 5.60 -4.55
N GLU A 73 -7.74 4.48 -4.50
CA GLU A 73 -7.22 3.15 -4.76
C GLU A 73 -6.63 3.03 -6.18
N MET A 74 -7.29 3.63 -7.19
CA MET A 74 -6.78 3.66 -8.56
C MET A 74 -5.45 4.43 -8.67
N THR A 75 -5.32 5.59 -8.03
CA THR A 75 -4.06 6.35 -8.04
C THR A 75 -2.95 5.63 -7.28
N HIS A 76 -3.28 4.95 -6.17
CA HIS A 76 -2.35 4.09 -5.44
C HIS A 76 -1.83 2.96 -6.33
N ASN A 77 -2.75 2.21 -6.97
CA ASN A 77 -2.40 1.12 -7.87
C ASN A 77 -1.57 1.59 -9.07
N GLN A 78 -1.83 2.79 -9.60
CA GLN A 78 -1.02 3.38 -10.66
C GLN A 78 0.42 3.65 -10.19
N ALA A 79 0.61 4.09 -8.95
CA ALA A 79 1.95 4.23 -8.36
C ALA A 79 2.67 2.87 -8.27
N LEU A 80 1.98 1.83 -7.80
CA LEU A 80 2.57 0.49 -7.71
C LEU A 80 2.95 -0.09 -9.07
N ARG A 81 2.15 0.18 -10.11
CA ARG A 81 2.49 -0.17 -11.51
C ARG A 81 3.74 0.56 -11.98
N LEU A 82 3.91 1.84 -11.64
CA LEU A 82 5.15 2.57 -11.93
C LEU A 82 6.35 1.96 -11.19
N ILE A 83 6.21 1.59 -9.92
CA ILE A 83 7.30 1.00 -9.13
C ILE A 83 7.72 -0.37 -9.69
N THR A 84 6.76 -1.24 -9.99
CA THR A 84 7.02 -2.61 -10.47
C THR A 84 7.28 -2.70 -11.97
N GLY A 85 6.91 -1.67 -12.73
CA GLY A 85 6.85 -1.74 -14.19
C GLY A 85 5.69 -2.57 -14.72
N GLY A 86 4.70 -2.95 -13.89
CA GLY A 86 3.52 -3.68 -14.31
C GLY A 86 2.64 -2.92 -15.30
N ILE A 87 1.99 -3.66 -16.20
CA ILE A 87 1.01 -3.11 -17.15
C ILE A 87 -0.39 -3.06 -16.54
N LYS A 88 -1.36 -2.41 -17.19
CA LYS A 88 -2.72 -2.23 -16.62
C LYS A 88 -3.42 -3.54 -16.26
N SER A 89 -3.18 -4.61 -17.02
CA SER A 89 -3.80 -5.92 -16.76
C SER A 89 -3.14 -6.70 -15.62
N THR A 90 -1.96 -6.30 -15.13
CA THR A 90 -1.28 -7.00 -14.04
C THR A 90 -2.15 -7.03 -12.77
N PRO A 91 -2.30 -8.18 -12.09
CA PRO A 91 -3.08 -8.32 -10.87
C PRO A 91 -2.59 -7.39 -9.76
N ILE A 92 -3.51 -6.74 -9.06
CA ILE A 92 -3.16 -5.81 -7.97
C ILE A 92 -2.41 -6.54 -6.86
N ASP A 93 -2.80 -7.78 -6.53
CA ASP A 93 -2.13 -8.57 -5.50
C ASP A 93 -0.64 -8.82 -5.81
N ALA A 94 -0.27 -9.00 -7.09
CA ALA A 94 1.14 -9.12 -7.48
C ALA A 94 1.91 -7.82 -7.24
N LEU A 95 1.29 -6.66 -7.51
CA LEU A 95 1.88 -5.35 -7.25
C LEU A 95 2.08 -5.12 -5.74
N LEU A 96 1.08 -5.48 -4.93
CA LEU A 96 1.12 -5.32 -3.48
C LEU A 96 2.22 -6.19 -2.86
N LEU A 97 2.33 -7.46 -3.31
CA LEU A 97 3.34 -8.40 -2.84
C LEU A 97 4.76 -7.89 -3.10
N VAL A 98 5.07 -7.48 -4.34
CA VAL A 98 6.42 -7.03 -4.74
C VAL A 98 6.81 -5.71 -4.08
N THR A 99 5.85 -4.82 -3.83
CA THR A 99 6.13 -3.52 -3.20
C THR A 99 6.08 -3.55 -1.68
N GLY A 100 5.61 -4.66 -1.09
CA GLY A 100 5.34 -4.76 0.34
C GLY A 100 4.33 -3.69 0.80
N SER A 101 3.35 -3.39 -0.04
CA SER A 101 2.29 -2.40 0.23
C SER A 101 0.97 -3.07 0.55
N THR A 102 0.03 -2.29 1.09
CA THR A 102 -1.35 -2.71 1.35
C THR A 102 -2.30 -1.77 0.62
N THR A 103 -3.55 -2.19 0.43
CA THR A 103 -4.59 -1.35 -0.15
C THR A 103 -4.90 -0.16 0.77
N ILE A 104 -5.59 0.87 0.25
CA ILE A 104 -5.82 2.10 0.99
C ILE A 104 -6.79 1.89 2.16
N GLY A 105 -7.77 1.00 2.02
CA GLY A 105 -8.78 0.71 3.05
C GLY A 105 -8.17 0.31 4.41
N PRO A 106 -7.33 -0.74 4.48
CA PRO A 106 -6.60 -1.11 5.70
C PRO A 106 -5.76 0.02 6.29
N LEU A 107 -5.09 0.84 5.46
CA LEU A 107 -4.30 1.98 5.94
C LEU A 107 -5.18 3.04 6.63
N ILE A 108 -6.34 3.37 6.04
CA ILE A 108 -7.31 4.29 6.64
C ILE A 108 -7.82 3.74 7.98
N LYS A 109 -8.18 2.46 8.03
CA LYS A 109 -8.63 1.77 9.25
C LYS A 109 -7.55 1.79 10.34
N GLU A 110 -6.29 1.52 9.99
CA GLU A 110 -5.15 1.62 10.91
C GLU A 110 -5.03 3.03 11.51
N LYS A 111 -5.05 4.09 10.67
CA LYS A 111 -4.94 5.47 11.15
C LYS A 111 -6.11 5.90 12.02
N ALA A 112 -7.33 5.54 11.61
CA ALA A 112 -8.54 5.83 12.37
C ALA A 112 -8.50 5.18 13.77
N LEU A 113 -8.06 3.92 13.86
CA LEU A 113 -7.94 3.23 15.14
C LEU A 113 -6.83 3.83 16.01
N ILE A 114 -5.68 4.18 15.45
CA ILE A 114 -4.60 4.87 16.17
C ILE A 114 -5.10 6.21 16.74
N LEU A 115 -5.86 6.98 15.96
CA LEU A 115 -6.45 8.23 16.44
C LEU A 115 -7.45 7.97 17.58
N TYR A 116 -8.32 6.97 17.43
CA TYR A 116 -9.27 6.61 18.48
C TYR A 116 -8.58 6.22 19.79
N GLU A 117 -7.55 5.38 19.74
CA GLU A 117 -6.74 5.04 20.91
C GLU A 117 -6.07 6.28 21.52
N LYS A 118 -5.64 7.25 20.71
CA LYS A 118 -5.10 8.51 21.21
C LYS A 118 -6.17 9.32 21.96
N LEU A 119 -7.38 9.40 21.43
CA LEU A 119 -8.51 10.12 22.03
C LEU A 119 -8.92 9.54 23.39
N LEU A 120 -8.90 8.22 23.53
CA LEU A 120 -9.20 7.53 24.80
C LEU A 120 -8.20 7.84 25.93
N ARG A 121 -6.98 8.30 25.58
CA ARG A 121 -5.89 8.52 26.53
C ARG A 121 -5.67 9.99 26.89
N ILE A 122 -6.56 10.89 26.46
CA ILE A 122 -6.47 12.32 26.79
C ILE A 122 -6.83 12.51 28.28
N PRO A 123 -5.90 12.96 29.14
CA PRO A 123 -6.09 12.97 30.59
C PRO A 123 -7.23 13.91 31.05
N MET A 124 -7.44 15.01 30.35
CA MET A 124 -8.43 16.04 30.71
C MET A 124 -9.80 15.86 30.04
N ASN A 125 -9.99 14.79 29.25
CA ASN A 125 -11.21 14.60 28.48
C ASN A 125 -11.74 13.17 28.63
N LYS A 126 -12.78 13.01 29.44
CA LYS A 126 -13.47 11.72 29.65
C LYS A 126 -14.53 11.41 28.59
N PHE A 127 -14.86 12.37 27.70
CA PHE A 127 -15.94 12.22 26.71
C PHE A 127 -15.76 10.96 25.86
N PHE A 128 -14.55 10.69 25.39
CA PHE A 128 -14.28 9.55 24.52
C PHE A 128 -14.28 8.21 25.28
N SER A 129 -13.80 8.20 26.54
CA SER A 129 -13.83 7.00 27.38
C SER A 129 -15.23 6.60 27.82
N THR A 130 -16.15 7.56 27.95
CA THR A 130 -17.56 7.32 28.32
C THR A 130 -18.50 7.40 27.12
N TYR A 131 -17.95 7.42 25.89
CA TYR A 131 -18.76 7.52 24.69
C TYR A 131 -19.55 6.24 24.46
N GLU A 132 -20.87 6.34 24.53
CA GLU A 132 -21.78 5.27 24.16
C GLU A 132 -22.42 5.54 22.81
N ASN A 133 -22.44 4.52 21.96
CA ASN A 133 -23.11 4.61 20.68
C ASN A 133 -24.62 4.47 20.86
N ARG A 134 -25.31 5.61 21.03
CA ARG A 134 -26.77 5.64 21.17
C ARG A 134 -27.44 5.65 19.78
N PRO A 135 -28.49 4.83 19.58
CA PRO A 135 -29.27 4.89 18.34
C PRO A 135 -29.89 6.29 18.19
N ARG A 136 -29.76 6.87 16.99
CA ARG A 136 -30.34 8.18 16.68
C ARG A 136 -31.31 8.03 15.51
N HIS A 137 -32.58 8.40 15.73
CA HIS A 137 -33.66 8.22 14.77
C HIS A 137 -33.41 8.81 13.37
N VAL A 138 -32.64 9.91 13.28
CA VAL A 138 -32.46 10.67 12.02
C VAL A 138 -31.10 10.40 11.37
N LYS A 139 -30.23 9.60 11.98
CA LYS A 139 -28.85 9.42 11.51
C LYS A 139 -28.72 8.15 10.67
N THR A 140 -28.57 8.33 9.36
CA THR A 140 -28.41 7.22 8.40
C THR A 140 -26.97 6.73 8.24
N GLN A 141 -25.98 7.49 8.74
CA GLN A 141 -24.56 7.18 8.56
C GLN A 141 -23.83 7.00 9.91
N SER A 142 -22.99 5.98 9.98
CA SER A 142 -22.07 5.76 11.11
C SER A 142 -20.99 6.83 11.15
N GLY A 143 -20.69 7.35 12.35
CA GLY A 143 -19.59 8.30 12.54
C GLY A 143 -18.22 7.64 12.68
N LEU A 144 -17.16 8.45 12.68
CA LEU A 144 -15.77 8.02 12.91
C LEU A 144 -15.62 7.17 14.18
N ILE A 145 -16.09 7.68 15.32
CA ILE A 145 -15.95 7.00 16.63
C ILE A 145 -16.69 5.65 16.62
N GLN A 146 -17.89 5.62 16.06
CA GLN A 146 -18.66 4.38 15.91
C GLN A 146 -17.91 3.34 15.07
N LYS A 147 -17.38 3.74 13.90
CA LYS A 147 -16.59 2.85 13.05
C LYS A 147 -15.30 2.38 13.71
N ALA A 148 -14.65 3.24 14.50
CA ALA A 148 -13.45 2.87 15.25
C ALA A 148 -13.76 1.87 16.38
N ILE A 149 -14.89 2.01 17.08
CA ILE A 149 -15.36 1.07 18.09
C ILE A 149 -15.71 -0.29 17.46
N GLU A 150 -16.46 -0.29 16.37
CA GLU A 150 -16.79 -1.50 15.59
C GLU A 150 -15.51 -2.23 15.17
N LEU A 151 -14.51 -1.49 14.66
CA LEU A 151 -13.21 -2.02 14.26
C LEU A 151 -12.40 -2.56 15.45
N LYS A 152 -12.36 -1.84 16.58
CA LYS A 152 -11.66 -2.29 17.79
C LYS A 152 -12.25 -3.61 18.30
N LYS A 153 -13.58 -3.72 18.32
CA LYS A 153 -14.29 -4.95 18.71
C LYS A 153 -13.99 -6.10 17.75
N ALA A 154 -14.04 -5.86 16.44
CA ALA A 154 -13.76 -6.89 15.44
C ALA A 154 -12.33 -7.46 15.54
N LEU A 155 -11.36 -6.63 15.93
CA LEU A 155 -9.97 -7.04 16.13
C LEU A 155 -9.68 -7.64 17.51
N GLN A 156 -10.68 -7.74 18.40
CA GLN A 156 -10.54 -8.25 19.77
C GLN A 156 -9.42 -7.56 20.56
N ILE A 157 -9.20 -6.28 20.29
CA ILE A 157 -8.13 -5.50 20.91
C ILE A 157 -8.63 -5.05 22.30
N ASP A 158 -8.36 -5.84 23.34
CA ASP A 158 -8.63 -5.47 24.73
C ASP A 158 -7.36 -4.94 25.41
N ASP A 159 -7.48 -3.83 26.13
CA ASP A 159 -6.42 -3.27 26.98
C ASP A 159 -6.95 -2.21 27.95
N LYS A 160 -6.30 -2.12 29.12
CA LYS A 160 -6.44 -0.98 30.03
C LYS A 160 -5.54 0.18 29.53
N PRO A 161 -6.11 1.28 29.00
CA PRO A 161 -5.32 2.34 28.38
C PRO A 161 -4.59 3.20 29.43
N LYS A 162 -3.27 3.39 29.27
CA LYS A 162 -2.51 4.39 30.05
C LYS A 162 -2.76 5.80 29.50
N SER A 163 -2.98 6.77 30.38
CA SER A 163 -3.08 8.19 29.99
C SER A 163 -1.82 8.69 29.26
N LEU A 164 -2.01 9.62 28.33
CA LEU A 164 -0.91 10.32 27.68
C LEU A 164 -0.22 11.24 28.69
N SER A 165 1.11 11.26 28.66
CA SER A 165 1.88 12.29 29.36
C SER A 165 1.59 13.65 28.74
N LEU A 166 1.32 14.65 29.58
CA LEU A 166 1.25 16.02 29.12
C LEU A 166 2.64 16.45 28.62
N PRO A 167 2.75 17.15 27.48
CA PRO A 167 4.02 17.74 27.08
C PRO A 167 4.46 18.69 28.18
N MET A 168 5.63 18.42 28.78
CA MET A 168 6.22 19.31 29.76
C MET A 168 6.64 20.60 29.04
N ASN A 169 6.30 21.75 29.61
CA ASN A 169 6.86 23.01 29.13
C ASN A 169 8.38 22.97 29.40
N PRO A 170 9.24 23.07 28.37
CA PRO A 170 10.69 23.02 28.57
C PRO A 170 11.24 24.19 29.41
N LEU A 171 10.43 25.22 29.68
CA LEU A 171 10.75 26.32 30.59
C LEU A 171 10.26 26.09 32.04
N ALA A 172 9.53 25.02 32.30
CA ALA A 172 9.07 24.66 33.65
C ALA A 172 10.06 23.66 34.29
N ASP A 173 10.87 24.17 35.22
CA ASP A 173 11.77 23.49 36.17
C ASP A 173 12.55 22.26 35.67
N ILE A 174 13.83 22.49 35.38
CA ILE A 174 14.86 21.49 35.04
C ILE A 174 15.01 20.44 36.17
N ASP A 175 14.77 20.82 37.43
CA ASP A 175 14.92 19.96 38.60
C ASP A 175 13.85 18.85 38.70
N ILE A 176 12.67 19.07 38.09
CA ILE A 176 11.60 18.07 38.04
C ILE A 176 12.00 16.90 37.12
N VAL A 177 12.72 17.19 36.03
CA VAL A 177 13.15 16.18 35.05
C VAL A 177 14.12 15.18 35.67
N ASP A 178 15.10 15.66 36.44
CA ASP A 178 16.11 14.82 37.06
C ASP A 178 15.53 13.95 38.20
N THR A 179 14.55 14.51 38.93
CA THR A 179 13.80 13.79 39.97
C THR A 179 12.92 12.68 39.38
N LEU A 180 12.31 12.91 38.21
CA LEU A 180 11.50 11.91 37.51
C LEU A 180 12.36 10.80 36.89
N ALA A 181 13.56 11.12 36.38
CA ALA A 181 14.50 10.14 35.87
C ALA A 181 14.95 9.15 36.97
N LYS A 182 15.26 9.66 38.16
CA LYS A 182 15.64 8.85 39.34
C LYS A 182 14.51 7.96 39.88
N LYS A 183 13.24 8.39 39.73
CA LYS A 183 12.08 7.55 40.07
C LYS A 183 11.83 6.44 39.05
N GLY A 184 12.27 6.60 37.81
CA GLY A 184 12.13 5.60 36.73
C GLY A 184 12.92 4.32 36.98
N THR A 185 14.06 4.42 37.67
CA THR A 185 15.00 3.31 37.93
C THR A 185 14.51 2.32 39.00
N THR A 186 13.56 2.70 39.86
CA THR A 186 13.06 1.86 40.97
C THR A 186 11.76 1.11 40.63
N ILE A 187 11.34 1.15 39.36
CA ILE A 187 10.01 0.68 38.93
C ILE A 187 9.99 -0.84 38.72
N LEU A 188 9.62 -1.59 39.77
CA LEU A 188 9.46 -3.06 39.80
C LEU A 188 8.41 -3.53 38.78
N GLN A 189 8.82 -4.22 37.71
CA GLN A 189 7.96 -4.62 36.59
C GLN A 189 6.80 -5.52 37.09
N CYS A 190 5.57 -5.01 37.03
CA CYS A 190 4.35 -5.73 37.36
C CYS A 190 3.58 -6.03 36.08
N MET A 191 3.00 -7.23 35.95
CA MET A 191 2.39 -7.72 34.72
C MET A 191 1.05 -7.03 34.37
N ASP A 192 0.38 -6.36 35.32
CA ASP A 192 -0.92 -5.69 35.13
C ASP A 192 -0.86 -4.20 34.77
N ARG A 193 0.24 -3.73 34.17
CA ARG A 193 0.41 -2.30 33.89
C ARG A 193 -0.46 -1.80 32.72
N PRO A 194 -1.08 -0.61 32.85
CA PRO A 194 -1.74 0.06 31.74
C PRO A 194 -0.80 0.24 30.54
N MET A 195 -1.27 -0.11 29.35
CA MET A 195 -0.46 -0.10 28.14
C MET A 195 -0.22 1.31 27.63
N SER A 196 1.03 1.63 27.29
CA SER A 196 1.40 2.94 26.72
C SER A 196 0.81 3.13 25.31
N PHE A 197 0.54 4.37 24.92
CA PHE A 197 0.10 4.69 23.56
C PHE A 197 1.09 4.23 22.48
N HIS A 198 2.39 4.36 22.73
CA HIS A 198 3.43 3.95 21.78
C HIS A 198 3.40 2.43 21.55
N THR A 199 3.31 1.65 22.63
CA THR A 199 3.15 0.19 22.56
C THR A 199 1.88 -0.17 21.81
N LYS A 200 0.73 0.45 22.16
CA LYS A 200 -0.55 0.19 21.49
C LYS A 200 -0.52 0.51 20.00
N LYS A 201 0.03 1.66 19.64
CA LYS A 201 0.22 2.10 18.24
C LYS A 201 1.08 1.12 17.45
N ALA A 202 2.15 0.59 18.05
CA ALA A 202 3.00 -0.42 17.42
C ALA A 202 2.25 -1.75 17.22
N LEU A 203 1.48 -2.21 18.22
CA LEU A 203 0.65 -3.40 18.10
C LEU A 203 -0.41 -3.26 16.99
N ILE A 204 -1.12 -2.13 16.92
CA ILE A 204 -2.09 -1.87 15.86
C ILE A 204 -1.42 -1.97 14.48
N ARG A 205 -0.28 -1.29 14.29
CA ARG A 205 0.46 -1.37 13.02
C ARG A 205 0.83 -2.80 12.65
N ARG A 206 1.35 -3.57 13.62
CA ARG A 206 1.73 -4.97 13.42
C ARG A 206 0.52 -5.82 13.04
N GLU A 207 -0.62 -5.63 13.69
CA GLU A 207 -1.85 -6.36 13.42
C GLU A 207 -2.34 -6.10 11.99
N PHE A 208 -2.48 -4.83 11.61
CA PHE A 208 -2.90 -4.45 10.25
C PHE A 208 -1.94 -4.95 9.17
N GLN A 209 -0.63 -4.88 9.44
CA GLN A 209 0.39 -5.39 8.51
C GLN A 209 0.31 -6.91 8.37
N THR A 210 0.14 -7.63 9.48
CA THR A 210 0.05 -9.10 9.51
C THR A 210 -1.22 -9.57 8.83
N SER A 211 -2.37 -8.99 9.18
CA SER A 211 -3.67 -9.27 8.57
C SER A 211 -3.62 -9.03 7.05
N SER A 212 -3.12 -7.88 6.60
CA SER A 212 -3.03 -7.58 5.16
C SER A 212 -2.09 -8.56 4.42
N CYS A 213 -0.96 -8.92 5.03
CA CYS A 213 -0.03 -9.90 4.46
C CYS A 213 -0.69 -11.28 4.34
N ASN A 214 -1.43 -11.71 5.36
CA ASN A 214 -2.14 -12.98 5.37
C ASN A 214 -3.27 -13.01 4.33
N GLU A 215 -4.03 -11.91 4.20
CA GLU A 215 -5.08 -11.78 3.17
C GLU A 215 -4.51 -11.91 1.76
N ILE A 216 -3.40 -11.20 1.47
CA ILE A 216 -2.75 -11.28 0.16
C ILE A 216 -2.24 -12.71 -0.08
N LYS A 217 -1.59 -13.33 0.90
CA LYS A 217 -1.12 -14.72 0.79
C LYS A 217 -2.28 -15.69 0.54
N ALA A 218 -3.42 -15.50 1.21
CA ALA A 218 -4.60 -16.33 1.01
C ALA A 218 -5.18 -16.18 -0.40
N ARG A 219 -5.37 -14.95 -0.89
CA ARG A 219 -5.87 -14.67 -2.26
C ARG A 219 -4.94 -15.18 -3.35
N THR A 220 -3.65 -15.29 -3.05
CA THR A 220 -2.62 -15.62 -4.04
C THR A 220 -2.10 -17.05 -3.93
N LYS A 221 -2.55 -17.85 -2.96
CA LYS A 221 -2.06 -19.20 -2.65
C LYS A 221 -1.95 -20.13 -3.86
N GLU A 222 -2.93 -20.08 -4.77
CA GLU A 222 -2.99 -20.95 -5.96
C GLU A 222 -2.35 -20.31 -7.20
N LYS A 223 -1.84 -19.08 -7.09
CA LYS A 223 -1.27 -18.36 -8.22
C LYS A 223 0.18 -18.77 -8.39
N GLN A 224 0.49 -19.34 -9.56
CA GLN A 224 1.83 -19.84 -9.90
C GLN A 224 2.93 -18.79 -9.76
N TRP A 225 2.61 -17.50 -9.92
CA TRP A 225 3.59 -16.43 -9.82
C TRP A 225 4.01 -16.09 -8.38
N THR A 226 3.30 -16.51 -7.33
CA THR A 226 3.58 -16.07 -5.94
C THR A 226 4.99 -16.38 -5.46
N VAL A 227 5.45 -17.62 -5.63
CA VAL A 227 6.78 -18.06 -5.22
C VAL A 227 7.84 -17.38 -6.09
N ALA A 228 7.56 -17.20 -7.37
CA ALA A 228 8.50 -16.59 -8.30
C ALA A 228 8.73 -15.09 -8.03
N LEU A 229 7.82 -14.38 -7.37
CA LEU A 229 7.96 -12.92 -7.16
C LEU A 229 8.96 -12.53 -6.05
N SER A 230 9.36 -13.44 -5.15
CA SER A 230 10.33 -13.12 -4.08
C SER A 230 11.74 -12.85 -4.60
N ASP A 231 12.10 -13.49 -5.71
CA ASP A 231 13.48 -13.55 -6.20
C ASP A 231 13.73 -12.55 -7.32
N ILE A 232 12.95 -11.47 -7.40
CA ILE A 232 13.10 -10.44 -8.45
C ILE A 232 14.21 -9.49 -8.00
N PRO A 233 15.22 -9.22 -8.84
CA PRO A 233 16.28 -8.28 -8.52
C PRO A 233 15.67 -6.89 -8.25
N ASP A 234 16.30 -6.14 -7.35
CA ASP A 234 15.89 -4.75 -7.12
C ASP A 234 16.43 -3.81 -8.21
N TRP A 235 17.57 -4.19 -8.81
CA TRP A 235 18.32 -3.47 -9.82
C TRP A 235 19.19 -4.46 -10.64
N PRO A 236 19.50 -4.20 -11.93
CA PRO A 236 18.98 -3.15 -12.80
C PRO A 236 17.47 -3.24 -12.99
N ARG A 237 16.78 -2.09 -13.12
CA ARG A 237 15.32 -2.06 -13.26
C ARG A 237 14.87 -2.71 -14.54
N ILE A 238 15.63 -2.57 -15.62
CA ILE A 238 15.29 -3.18 -16.90
C ILE A 238 15.11 -4.70 -16.76
N GLU A 239 15.95 -5.33 -15.95
CA GLU A 239 15.87 -6.75 -15.59
C GLU A 239 14.71 -7.01 -14.63
N ALA A 240 14.60 -6.24 -13.55
CA ALA A 240 13.52 -6.37 -12.58
C ALA A 240 12.13 -6.28 -13.22
N VAL A 241 11.94 -5.37 -14.19
CA VAL A 241 10.69 -5.17 -14.91
C VAL A 241 10.42 -6.31 -15.89
N ALA A 242 11.42 -6.75 -16.65
CA ALA A 242 11.27 -7.90 -17.55
C ALA A 242 10.85 -9.14 -16.78
N GLU A 243 11.58 -9.43 -15.70
CA GLU A 243 11.35 -10.61 -14.88
C GLU A 243 10.01 -10.56 -14.15
N PHE A 244 9.62 -9.43 -13.57
CA PHE A 244 8.30 -9.24 -12.97
C PHE A 244 7.17 -9.55 -13.97
N ARG A 245 7.31 -9.03 -15.19
CA ARG A 245 6.33 -9.18 -16.25
C ARG A 245 6.23 -10.61 -16.77
N LEU A 246 7.37 -11.26 -17.03
CA LEU A 246 7.45 -12.65 -17.46
C LEU A 246 6.92 -13.60 -16.39
N ARG A 247 7.32 -13.43 -15.12
CA ARG A 247 6.88 -14.29 -14.01
C ARG A 247 5.40 -14.16 -13.73
N THR A 248 4.82 -12.96 -13.87
CA THR A 248 3.37 -12.78 -13.75
C THR A 248 2.59 -13.25 -14.99
N GLY A 249 3.25 -13.43 -16.14
CA GLY A 249 2.60 -13.71 -17.43
C GLY A 249 1.83 -12.50 -17.99
N HIS A 250 2.13 -11.29 -17.49
CA HIS A 250 1.59 -10.01 -17.95
C HIS A 250 2.67 -9.23 -18.70
N ASP A 251 3.23 -9.87 -19.73
CA ASP A 251 4.50 -9.53 -20.33
C ASP A 251 4.44 -8.64 -21.58
N CYS A 252 3.27 -8.48 -22.20
CA CYS A 252 3.16 -7.82 -23.51
C CYS A 252 3.95 -8.53 -24.63
N LEU A 253 4.08 -9.86 -24.57
CA LEU A 253 4.45 -10.70 -25.71
C LEU A 253 3.19 -11.14 -26.47
N ALA A 254 3.35 -11.73 -27.66
CA ALA A 254 2.22 -12.06 -28.55
C ALA A 254 1.13 -12.88 -27.85
N ARG A 255 1.51 -13.89 -27.04
CA ARG A 255 0.56 -14.70 -26.27
C ARG A 255 -0.31 -13.86 -25.32
N HIS A 256 0.28 -12.92 -24.58
CA HIS A 256 -0.46 -12.04 -23.68
C HIS A 256 -1.26 -10.99 -24.43
N LEU A 257 -0.70 -10.40 -25.48
CA LEU A 257 -1.37 -9.41 -26.31
C LEU A 257 -2.60 -9.99 -27.03
N HIS A 258 -2.53 -11.24 -27.49
CA HIS A 258 -3.65 -11.96 -28.08
C HIS A 258 -4.78 -12.16 -27.07
N ARG A 259 -4.46 -12.57 -25.84
CA ARG A 259 -5.44 -12.66 -24.73
C ARG A 259 -6.12 -11.33 -24.41
N LEU A 260 -5.46 -10.20 -24.68
CA LEU A 260 -6.04 -8.86 -24.54
C LEU A 260 -6.80 -8.38 -25.78
N GLY A 261 -6.88 -9.18 -26.84
CA GLY A 261 -7.52 -8.82 -28.11
C GLY A 261 -6.71 -7.81 -28.95
N LEU A 262 -5.43 -7.61 -28.65
CA LEU A 262 -4.56 -6.68 -29.38
C LEU A 262 -3.83 -7.35 -30.55
N TYR A 263 -3.66 -8.67 -30.50
CA TYR A 263 -3.02 -9.48 -31.56
C TYR A 263 -4.01 -10.50 -32.11
N THR A 264 -3.89 -10.80 -33.41
CA THR A 264 -4.74 -11.80 -34.08
C THR A 264 -4.35 -13.23 -33.69
N GLN A 265 -3.07 -13.49 -33.42
CA GLN A 265 -2.55 -14.81 -33.06
C GLN A 265 -1.61 -14.74 -31.84
N PRO A 266 -1.54 -15.80 -31.01
CA PRO A 266 -0.64 -15.87 -29.87
C PRO A 266 0.80 -16.28 -30.26
N THR A 267 1.01 -16.66 -31.52
CA THR A 267 2.26 -17.21 -32.06
C THR A 267 3.34 -16.14 -32.20
N CYS A 268 4.61 -16.57 -32.18
CA CYS A 268 5.75 -15.70 -32.37
C CYS A 268 5.86 -15.22 -33.83
N PRO A 269 5.75 -13.92 -34.12
CA PRO A 269 5.92 -13.41 -35.49
C PRO A 269 7.38 -13.25 -35.89
N LEU A 270 8.33 -13.48 -34.97
CA LEU A 270 9.76 -13.29 -35.18
C LEU A 270 10.47 -14.58 -35.65
N CYS A 271 9.75 -15.70 -35.69
CA CYS A 271 10.30 -16.97 -36.15
C CYS A 271 9.23 -17.82 -36.85
N ASN A 272 9.68 -18.88 -37.53
CA ASN A 272 8.81 -19.78 -38.30
C ASN A 272 8.38 -21.03 -37.51
N LEU A 273 8.55 -21.05 -36.18
CA LEU A 273 8.26 -22.23 -35.35
C LEU A 273 6.78 -22.41 -35.03
N GLN A 274 5.93 -21.41 -35.30
CA GLN A 274 4.49 -21.40 -34.97
C GLN A 274 4.17 -21.67 -33.49
N GLU A 275 5.12 -21.49 -32.58
CA GLU A 275 4.93 -21.60 -31.14
C GLU A 275 4.34 -20.31 -30.54
N GLU A 276 3.57 -20.43 -29.44
CA GLU A 276 3.11 -19.26 -28.68
C GLU A 276 4.30 -18.47 -28.10
N MET A 277 4.27 -17.14 -28.24
CA MET A 277 5.36 -16.30 -27.75
C MET A 277 5.19 -16.00 -26.26
N ASP A 278 5.78 -16.85 -25.42
CA ASP A 278 5.85 -16.67 -23.97
C ASP A 278 7.28 -16.75 -23.43
N LYS A 279 7.43 -16.70 -22.10
CA LYS A 279 8.73 -16.80 -21.42
C LYS A 279 9.57 -17.99 -21.91
N THR A 280 8.95 -19.15 -22.09
CA THR A 280 9.68 -20.38 -22.47
C THR A 280 10.15 -20.33 -23.91
N HIS A 281 9.33 -19.76 -24.80
CA HIS A 281 9.69 -19.58 -26.20
C HIS A 281 10.83 -18.57 -26.40
N LEU A 282 10.89 -17.48 -25.60
CA LEU A 282 11.93 -16.45 -25.74
C LEU A 282 13.36 -17.00 -25.73
N ILE A 283 13.63 -18.03 -24.92
CA ILE A 283 14.97 -18.63 -24.77
C ILE A 283 15.38 -19.43 -26.02
N ARG A 284 14.40 -19.95 -26.76
CA ARG A 284 14.62 -20.86 -27.91
C ARG A 284 14.30 -20.20 -29.25
N CYS A 285 13.83 -18.96 -29.24
CA CYS A 285 13.41 -18.26 -30.44
C CYS A 285 14.61 -17.95 -31.34
N PRO A 286 14.68 -18.49 -32.57
CA PRO A 286 15.81 -18.26 -33.48
C PRO A 286 15.86 -16.82 -34.02
N GLY A 287 14.76 -16.05 -33.87
CA GLY A 287 14.71 -14.63 -34.26
C GLY A 287 15.32 -13.68 -33.23
N LEU A 288 15.72 -14.18 -32.06
CA LEU A 288 16.35 -13.39 -30.99
C LEU A 288 17.84 -13.73 -30.89
N LYS A 289 18.67 -12.74 -30.61
CA LYS A 289 20.14 -12.88 -30.61
C LYS A 289 20.76 -12.89 -29.21
N THR A 290 19.94 -12.68 -28.18
CA THR A 290 20.41 -12.39 -26.82
C THR A 290 20.61 -13.62 -25.96
N ALA A 291 21.54 -13.52 -25.00
CA ALA A 291 21.91 -14.62 -24.11
C ALA A 291 21.02 -14.74 -22.84
N THR A 292 20.36 -13.67 -22.40
CA THR A 292 19.56 -13.67 -21.15
C THR A 292 18.07 -13.48 -21.40
N GLU A 293 17.23 -14.03 -20.51
CA GLU A 293 15.76 -13.90 -20.59
C GLU A 293 15.30 -12.44 -20.66
N SER A 294 15.89 -11.57 -19.84
CA SER A 294 15.57 -10.14 -19.80
C SER A 294 15.93 -9.42 -21.10
N GLN A 295 17.12 -9.67 -21.64
CA GLN A 295 17.54 -9.07 -22.89
C GLN A 295 16.67 -9.54 -24.06
N GLY A 296 16.35 -10.84 -24.11
CA GLY A 296 15.48 -11.42 -25.13
C GLY A 296 14.07 -10.87 -25.06
N TYR A 297 13.55 -10.65 -23.85
CA TYR A 297 12.26 -9.98 -23.64
C TYR A 297 12.23 -8.56 -24.25
N TRP A 298 13.25 -7.74 -23.97
CA TRP A 298 13.28 -6.37 -24.51
C TRP A 298 13.59 -6.32 -26.00
N GLU A 299 14.44 -7.22 -26.51
CA GLU A 299 14.68 -7.39 -27.95
C GLU A 299 13.38 -7.76 -28.67
N ALA A 300 12.70 -8.82 -28.20
CA ALA A 300 11.40 -9.24 -28.69
C ALA A 300 10.42 -8.06 -28.75
N ARG A 301 10.26 -7.32 -27.64
CA ARG A 301 9.33 -6.19 -27.60
C ARG A 301 9.69 -5.06 -28.54
N ARG A 302 10.98 -4.78 -28.76
CA ARG A 302 11.41 -3.78 -29.76
C ARG A 302 11.07 -4.24 -31.17
N GLN A 303 11.35 -5.50 -31.51
CA GLN A 303 11.03 -6.03 -32.83
C GLN A 303 9.51 -6.07 -33.06
N LEU A 304 8.72 -6.53 -32.08
CA LEU A 304 7.25 -6.52 -32.14
C LEU A 304 6.65 -5.12 -32.35
N MET A 305 7.31 -4.06 -31.87
CA MET A 305 6.85 -2.68 -32.11
C MET A 305 7.23 -2.15 -33.50
N ASN A 306 8.27 -2.70 -34.12
CA ASN A 306 8.72 -2.31 -35.46
C ASN A 306 8.04 -3.12 -36.59
N CYS A 307 7.36 -4.21 -36.26
CA CYS A 307 6.61 -5.04 -37.21
C CYS A 307 5.19 -4.51 -37.51
N TYR A 308 4.80 -3.37 -36.94
CA TYR A 308 3.51 -2.70 -37.14
C TYR A 308 3.70 -1.27 -37.65
#